data_AF-A0AAN6D4L8-F1
#
_entry.id   AF-A0AAN6D4L8-F1
#
_cell.length_a   1.000
_cell.length_b   1.000
_cell.length_c   1.000
_cell.angle_alpha   90.00
_cell.angle_beta   90.00
_cell.angle_gamma   90.00
#
_symmetry.space_group_name_H-M   'P 1'
#
loop_
_entity.id
_entity.type
_entity.pdbx_description
1 polymer ?
#
loop_
_entity_poly.entity_id
_entity_poly.type
_entity_poly.pdbx_seq_one_letter_code
_entity_poly.pdbx_strand_id
1 'polypeptide(L)'
;MSERQQFPVYPKPVWPAAEKPDYQPVDTITHTAKVTLCTGLILGGMHFRRMLQHRKGSARPSHARYLALFELQKHHFISAPLAAGTYVFVSDSLYNINEETRASAEVAAVSSAFFVASMFKSMPMNARVGISLGYGLATGLFFWAGKWGLGEASLHATRSRGEVHDQESNRSLDSETEMGKYRKQGFWETMYRRPLSQTVDELGEGRGIVKF
;
A
#
# COMPACT_ATOMS: atom_id res chain seq x y z
N MET A 1 22.40 -24.06 -11.37
CA MET A 1 21.93 -22.70 -10.98
C MET A 1 20.41 -22.75 -11.00
N SER A 2 19.78 -22.62 -9.84
CA SER A 2 18.33 -22.74 -9.70
C SER A 2 17.65 -21.52 -10.30
N GLU A 3 16.79 -21.74 -11.30
CA GLU A 3 15.83 -20.74 -11.76
C GLU A 3 14.99 -20.31 -10.57
N ARG A 4 15.14 -19.05 -10.14
CA ARG A 4 14.24 -18.47 -9.15
C ARG A 4 12.88 -18.36 -9.86
N GLN A 5 11.90 -19.14 -9.40
CA GLN A 5 10.50 -18.96 -9.78
C GLN A 5 10.12 -17.50 -9.52
N GLN A 6 10.14 -16.68 -10.57
CA GLN A 6 9.58 -15.34 -10.52
C GLN A 6 8.06 -15.53 -10.46
N PHE A 7 7.46 -15.11 -9.34
CA PHE A 7 6.01 -15.06 -9.24
C PHE A 7 5.45 -14.25 -10.41
N PRO A 8 4.29 -14.65 -10.98
CA PRO A 8 3.67 -13.87 -12.04
C PRO A 8 3.46 -12.44 -11.55
N VAL A 9 4.11 -11.50 -12.22
CA VAL A 9 3.89 -10.07 -11.99
C VAL A 9 2.48 -9.80 -12.50
N TYR A 10 1.52 -9.77 -11.58
CA TYR A 10 0.16 -9.41 -11.94
C TYR A 10 0.17 -8.03 -12.60
N PRO A 11 -0.55 -7.84 -13.72
CA PRO A 11 -0.65 -6.54 -14.35
C PRO A 11 -1.21 -5.58 -13.30
N LYS A 12 -0.38 -4.62 -12.88
CA LYS A 12 -0.84 -3.50 -12.08
C LYS A 12 -1.85 -2.74 -12.95
N PRO A 13 -2.98 -2.24 -12.40
CA PRO A 13 -3.76 -1.25 -13.13
C PRO A 13 -2.78 -0.17 -13.57
N VAL A 14 -2.72 0.07 -14.89
CA VAL A 14 -1.70 0.92 -15.52
C VAL A 14 -2.08 2.37 -15.24
N TRP A 15 -2.18 2.77 -13.98
CA TRP A 15 -2.16 4.19 -13.66
C TRP A 15 -0.91 4.79 -14.32
N PRO A 16 -0.95 6.04 -14.82
CA PRO A 16 0.27 6.73 -15.20
C PRO A 16 1.12 6.84 -13.94
N ALA A 17 1.92 5.80 -13.69
CA ALA A 17 2.89 5.79 -12.63
C ALA A 17 3.94 6.76 -13.14
N ALA A 18 3.97 7.95 -12.53
CA ALA A 18 5.15 8.79 -12.53
C ALA A 18 6.39 7.89 -12.41
N GLU A 19 7.47 8.21 -13.13
CA GLU A 19 8.76 7.52 -13.03
C GLU A 19 8.97 7.10 -11.58
N LYS A 20 8.96 5.79 -11.34
CA LYS A 20 9.13 5.30 -9.99
C LYS A 20 10.51 5.77 -9.55
N PRO A 21 10.63 6.57 -8.49
CA PRO A 21 11.95 6.91 -7.99
C PRO A 21 12.66 5.58 -7.68
N ASP A 22 13.95 5.52 -8.02
CA ASP A 22 14.78 4.36 -7.71
C ASP A 22 14.62 4.01 -6.22
N TYR A 23 14.33 2.74 -5.95
CA TYR A 23 14.08 2.29 -4.60
C TYR A 23 15.36 2.46 -3.76
N GLN A 24 15.26 3.21 -2.67
CA GLN A 24 16.35 3.36 -1.72
C GLN A 24 16.19 2.33 -0.60
N PRO A 25 17.19 1.46 -0.39
CA PRO A 25 17.13 0.48 0.68
C PRO A 25 17.12 1.14 2.05
N VAL A 26 16.34 0.57 2.96
CA VAL A 26 16.15 1.09 4.31
C VAL A 26 16.86 0.19 5.32
N ASP A 27 17.51 0.79 6.32
CA ASP A 27 18.01 0.05 7.48
C ASP A 27 16.83 -0.42 8.35
N THR A 28 16.44 -1.68 8.12
CA THR A 28 15.31 -2.33 8.77
C THR A 28 15.40 -2.29 10.30
N ILE A 29 16.59 -2.47 10.88
CA ILE A 29 16.76 -2.60 12.33
C ILE A 29 16.61 -1.23 12.98
N THR A 30 17.33 -0.24 12.47
CA THR A 30 17.30 1.12 13.01
C THR A 30 15.92 1.75 12.85
N HIS A 31 15.27 1.56 11.69
CA HIS A 31 13.94 2.08 11.46
C HIS A 31 12.89 1.41 12.35
N THR A 32 12.95 0.09 12.49
CA THR A 32 12.09 -0.67 13.41
C THR A 32 12.25 -0.22 14.86
N ALA A 33 13.49 -0.08 15.33
CA ALA A 33 13.77 0.36 16.69
C ALA A 33 13.22 1.76 16.95
N LYS A 34 13.44 2.69 16.01
CA LYS A 34 12.92 4.06 16.09
C LYS A 34 11.39 4.07 16.17
N VAL A 35 10.70 3.35 15.30
CA VAL A 35 9.23 3.32 15.29
C VAL A 35 8.71 2.67 16.57
N THR A 36 9.25 1.53 16.98
CA THR A 36 8.84 0.84 18.21
C THR A 36 8.99 1.74 19.43
N LEU A 37 10.13 2.41 19.58
CA LEU A 37 10.39 3.34 20.69
C LEU A 37 9.49 4.57 20.64
N CYS A 38 9.34 5.21 19.47
CA CYS A 38 8.47 6.37 19.31
C CYS A 38 7.01 6.02 19.60
N THR A 39 6.50 4.89 19.11
CA THR A 39 5.14 4.41 19.39
C THR A 39 4.96 4.15 20.88
N GLY A 40 5.94 3.50 21.53
CA GLY A 40 5.93 3.29 22.99
C GLY A 40 5.89 4.59 23.79
N LEU A 41 6.73 5.57 23.42
CA LEU A 41 6.78 6.87 24.07
C LEU A 41 5.48 7.67 23.89
N ILE A 42 4.91 7.67 22.68
CA ILE A 42 3.64 8.36 22.40
C ILE A 42 2.51 7.74 23.22
N LEU A 43 2.39 6.41 23.22
CA LEU A 43 1.35 5.72 24.00
C LEU A 43 1.54 5.92 25.51
N GLY A 44 2.79 5.85 26.00
CA GLY A 44 3.14 6.15 27.38
C GLY A 44 2.77 7.58 27.78
N GLY A 45 3.13 8.56 26.96
CA GLY A 45 2.79 9.97 27.18
C GLY A 45 1.29 10.24 27.15
N MET A 46 0.55 9.62 26.22
CA MET A 46 -0.91 9.71 26.16
C MET A 46 -1.56 9.17 27.44
N HIS A 47 -1.07 8.04 27.95
CA HIS A 47 -1.63 7.44 29.17
C HIS A 47 -1.27 8.24 30.43
N PHE A 48 -0.03 8.71 30.53
CA PHE A 48 0.41 9.61 31.60
C PHE A 48 -0.41 10.90 31.64
N ARG A 49 -0.61 11.54 30.49
CA ARG A 49 -1.46 12.74 30.36
C ARG A 49 -2.88 12.46 30.83
N ARG A 50 -3.46 11.29 30.53
CA ARG A 50 -4.80 10.92 30.98
C ARG A 50 -4.89 10.64 32.48
N MET A 51 -3.89 9.96 33.05
CA MET A 51 -3.82 9.77 34.49
C MET A 51 -3.84 11.12 35.22
N LEU A 52 -3.13 12.12 34.69
CA LEU A 52 -3.16 13.49 35.20
C LEU A 52 -4.53 14.16 35.02
N GLN A 53 -5.23 13.93 33.91
CA GLN A 53 -6.58 14.46 33.67
C GLN A 53 -7.64 13.86 34.61
N HIS A 54 -7.54 12.55 34.91
CA HIS A 54 -8.39 11.89 35.91
C HIS A 54 -8.15 12.44 37.32
N ARG A 55 -6.89 12.62 37.70
CA ARG A 55 -6.52 13.20 39.01
C ARG A 55 -6.97 14.65 39.18
N LYS A 56 -7.00 15.43 38.10
CA LYS A 56 -7.43 16.85 38.11
C LYS A 56 -8.95 17.03 37.99
N GLY A 57 -9.75 15.96 38.01
CA GLY A 57 -11.22 16.04 37.98
C GLY A 57 -11.81 16.67 36.70
N SER A 58 -11.03 16.75 35.61
CA SER A 58 -11.37 17.55 34.43
C SER A 58 -12.45 16.92 33.53
N ALA A 59 -12.86 15.67 33.78
CA ALA A 59 -13.86 15.00 32.97
C ALA A 59 -15.25 15.14 33.61
N ARG A 60 -16.05 16.07 33.09
CA ARG A 60 -17.50 16.07 33.35
C ARG A 60 -18.07 14.67 33.01
N PRO A 61 -19.04 14.14 33.77
CA PRO A 61 -19.54 12.77 33.61
C PRO A 61 -20.06 12.45 32.19
N SER A 62 -20.53 13.44 31.43
CA SER A 62 -20.93 13.28 30.02
C SER A 62 -19.77 13.09 29.04
N HIS A 63 -18.54 13.46 29.40
CA HIS A 63 -17.33 13.30 28.58
C HIS A 63 -16.51 12.06 28.96
N ALA A 64 -16.80 11.43 30.10
CA ALA A 64 -16.17 10.18 30.51
C ALA A 64 -16.38 9.05 29.48
N ARG A 65 -17.53 9.04 28.79
CA ARG A 65 -17.84 8.06 27.72
C ARG A 65 -16.90 8.19 26.50
N TYR A 66 -16.55 9.42 26.12
CA TYR A 66 -15.59 9.66 25.02
C TYR A 66 -14.15 9.37 25.44
N LEU A 67 -13.83 9.58 26.71
CA LEU A 67 -12.53 9.20 27.27
C LEU A 67 -12.35 7.67 27.34
N ALA A 68 -13.42 6.93 27.65
CA ALA A 68 -13.43 5.47 27.68
C ALA A 68 -13.21 4.83 26.29
N LEU A 69 -13.71 5.46 25.21
CA LEU A 69 -13.49 4.99 23.82
C LEU A 69 -12.02 4.92 23.43
N PHE A 70 -11.18 5.75 24.05
CA PHE A 70 -9.75 5.73 23.79
C PHE A 70 -8.96 5.08 24.91
N GLU A 71 -9.61 4.50 25.93
CA GLU A 71 -8.94 3.92 27.09
C GLU A 71 -8.07 2.73 26.67
N LEU A 72 -6.75 2.95 26.75
CA LEU A 72 -5.76 1.95 26.41
C LEU A 72 -5.67 0.95 27.56
N GLN A 73 -6.09 -0.28 27.31
CA GLN A 73 -5.90 -1.41 28.20
C GLN A 73 -4.41 -1.73 28.37
N LYS A 74 -4.04 -2.33 29.51
CA LYS A 74 -2.63 -2.62 29.86
C LYS A 74 -1.87 -3.36 28.75
N HIS A 75 -2.54 -4.28 28.07
CA HIS A 75 -1.92 -5.06 27.01
C HIS A 75 -1.61 -4.24 25.75
N HIS A 76 -2.35 -3.15 25.48
CA HIS A 76 -2.10 -2.26 24.35
C HIS A 76 -0.73 -1.56 24.42
N PHE A 77 -0.17 -1.37 25.62
CA PHE A 77 1.14 -0.76 25.79
C PHE A 77 2.28 -1.61 25.27
N ILE A 78 2.12 -2.93 25.31
CA ILE A 78 3.13 -3.87 24.81
C ILE A 78 2.77 -4.24 23.37
N SER A 79 1.49 -4.52 23.11
CA SER A 79 1.04 -5.03 21.83
C SER A 79 1.17 -4.01 20.70
N ALA A 80 0.87 -2.73 20.95
CA ALA A 80 0.87 -1.73 19.88
C ALA A 80 2.30 -1.33 19.42
N PRO A 81 3.28 -1.04 20.31
CA PRO A 81 4.65 -0.80 19.88
C PRO A 81 5.26 -2.03 19.18
N LEU A 82 5.02 -3.22 19.72
CA LEU A 82 5.56 -4.46 19.16
C LEU A 82 4.94 -4.75 17.77
N ALA A 83 3.64 -4.53 17.61
CA ALA A 83 2.96 -4.66 16.32
C ALA A 83 3.44 -3.61 15.30
N ALA A 84 3.61 -2.35 15.70
CA ALA A 84 4.15 -1.30 14.85
C ALA A 84 5.58 -1.62 14.39
N GLY A 85 6.43 -2.09 15.32
CA GLY A 85 7.78 -2.57 14.99
C GLY A 85 7.76 -3.76 14.04
N THR A 86 6.89 -4.75 14.29
CA THR A 86 6.75 -5.93 13.42
C THR A 86 6.33 -5.53 12.00
N TYR A 87 5.37 -4.61 11.89
CA TYR A 87 4.94 -4.08 10.59
C TYR A 87 6.12 -3.49 9.83
N VAL A 88 6.84 -2.54 10.43
CA VAL A 88 7.97 -1.85 9.78
C VAL A 88 9.08 -2.83 9.41
N PHE A 89 9.43 -3.73 10.32
CA PHE A 89 10.48 -4.71 10.08
C PHE A 89 10.16 -5.60 8.87
N VAL A 90 8.93 -6.14 8.81
CA VAL A 90 8.51 -7.02 7.73
C VAL A 90 8.33 -6.26 6.43
N SER A 91 7.71 -5.08 6.46
CA SER A 91 7.54 -4.26 5.25
C SER A 91 8.89 -3.88 4.66
N ASP A 92 9.80 -3.35 5.46
CA ASP A 92 11.10 -2.87 4.98
C ASP A 92 11.99 -4.02 4.52
N SER A 93 11.94 -5.18 5.20
CA SER A 93 12.65 -6.38 4.75
C SER A 93 12.15 -6.84 3.38
N LEU A 94 10.83 -6.89 3.19
CA LEU A 94 10.24 -7.30 1.92
C LEU A 94 10.45 -6.26 0.81
N TYR A 95 10.51 -4.98 1.16
CA TYR A 95 10.84 -3.92 0.21
C TYR A 95 12.30 -3.99 -0.22
N ASN A 96 13.23 -4.20 0.70
CA ASN A 96 14.64 -4.41 0.39
C ASN A 96 14.86 -5.65 -0.49
N ILE A 97 14.15 -6.75 -0.23
CA ILE A 97 14.27 -7.99 -1.03
C ILE A 97 13.70 -7.82 -2.44
N ASN A 98 12.58 -7.11 -2.58
CA ASN A 98 11.92 -6.93 -3.87
C ASN A 98 12.38 -5.69 -4.64
N GLU A 99 13.24 -4.86 -4.03
CA GLU A 99 13.68 -3.56 -4.52
C GLU A 99 12.50 -2.67 -4.98
N GLU A 100 11.33 -2.88 -4.38
CA GLU A 100 10.09 -2.22 -4.78
C GLU A 100 9.05 -2.27 -3.66
N THR A 101 8.25 -1.21 -3.58
CA THR A 101 7.01 -1.24 -2.77
C THR A 101 5.93 -2.07 -3.47
N ARG A 102 5.53 -3.18 -2.84
CA ARG A 102 4.52 -4.11 -3.36
C ARG A 102 3.37 -4.30 -2.37
N ALA A 103 2.15 -4.41 -2.89
CA ALA A 103 0.95 -4.68 -2.09
C ALA A 103 1.03 -6.03 -1.35
N SER A 104 1.68 -7.03 -1.92
CA SER A 104 1.90 -8.33 -1.26
C SER A 104 2.77 -8.23 -0.01
N ALA A 105 3.77 -7.34 -0.01
CA ALA A 105 4.60 -7.09 1.15
C ALA A 105 3.79 -6.46 2.29
N GLU A 106 2.87 -5.56 1.95
CA GLU A 106 1.97 -4.90 2.90
C GLU A 106 0.97 -5.88 3.51
N VAL A 107 0.42 -6.81 2.72
CA VAL A 107 -0.42 -7.90 3.24
C VAL A 107 0.35 -8.69 4.31
N ALA A 108 1.59 -9.09 4.01
CA ALA A 108 2.41 -9.88 4.93
C ALA A 108 2.78 -9.09 6.20
N ALA A 109 3.18 -7.83 6.05
CA ALA A 109 3.57 -6.96 7.16
C ALA A 109 2.41 -6.67 8.11
N VAL A 110 1.26 -6.26 7.56
CA VAL A 110 0.06 -5.96 8.35
C VAL A 110 -0.51 -7.22 8.99
N SER A 111 -0.58 -8.34 8.26
CA SER A 111 -1.03 -9.61 8.85
C SER A 111 -0.15 -10.00 10.03
N SER A 112 1.17 -9.91 9.89
CA SER A 112 2.12 -10.23 10.96
C SER A 112 1.95 -9.31 12.16
N ALA A 113 1.80 -8.00 11.93
CA ALA A 113 1.60 -7.02 13.00
C ALA A 113 0.29 -7.24 13.77
N PHE A 114 -0.82 -7.49 13.09
CA PHE A 114 -2.11 -7.79 13.74
C PHE A 114 -2.10 -9.14 14.44
N PHE A 115 -1.41 -10.15 13.88
CA PHE A 115 -1.24 -11.43 14.55
C PHE A 115 -0.48 -11.25 15.87
N VAL A 116 0.63 -10.52 15.83
CA VAL A 116 1.43 -10.16 17.01
C VAL A 116 0.61 -9.37 18.04
N ALA A 117 -0.14 -8.36 17.60
CA ALA A 117 -1.02 -7.59 18.48
C ALA A 117 -2.07 -8.47 19.17
N SER A 118 -2.64 -9.43 18.42
CA SER A 118 -3.70 -10.33 18.91
C SER A 118 -3.23 -11.36 19.93
N MET A 119 -1.91 -11.65 20.01
CA MET A 119 -1.36 -12.57 21.00
C MET A 119 -1.55 -12.05 22.44
N PHE A 120 -1.58 -10.73 22.62
CA PHE A 120 -1.75 -10.09 23.92
C PHE A 120 -3.21 -9.94 24.36
N LYS A 121 -4.15 -10.40 23.52
CA LYS A 121 -5.58 -10.45 23.82
C LYS A 121 -6.03 -11.91 23.96
N SER A 122 -6.89 -12.16 24.95
CA SER A 122 -7.52 -13.48 25.10
C SER A 122 -8.52 -13.69 23.96
N MET A 123 -8.10 -14.41 22.92
CA MET A 123 -8.88 -14.72 21.73
C MET A 123 -8.52 -16.13 21.25
N PRO A 124 -9.49 -16.89 20.69
CA PRO A 124 -9.19 -18.19 20.10
C PRO A 124 -8.30 -18.05 18.86
N MET A 125 -7.45 -19.04 18.60
CA MET A 125 -6.45 -19.00 17.51
C MET A 125 -7.09 -18.69 16.15
N ASN A 126 -8.24 -19.30 15.85
CA ASN A 126 -8.94 -19.11 14.58
C ASN A 126 -9.35 -17.65 14.36
N ALA A 127 -9.80 -16.96 15.42
CA ALA A 127 -10.16 -15.55 15.35
C ALA A 127 -8.92 -14.66 15.17
N ARG A 128 -7.77 -15.04 15.77
CA ARG A 128 -6.50 -14.32 15.58
C ARG A 128 -6.06 -14.35 14.13
N VAL A 129 -6.00 -15.54 13.54
CA VAL A 129 -5.63 -15.76 12.14
C VAL A 129 -6.60 -15.06 11.19
N GLY A 130 -7.91 -15.18 11.46
CA GLY A 130 -8.95 -14.54 10.64
C GLY A 130 -8.85 -13.02 10.65
N ILE A 131 -8.67 -12.42 11.82
CA ILE A 131 -8.52 -10.96 11.96
C ILE A 131 -7.22 -10.49 11.31
N SER A 132 -6.09 -11.18 11.55
CA SER A 132 -4.81 -10.79 10.96
C SER A 132 -4.85 -10.82 9.44
N LEU A 133 -5.39 -11.89 8.83
CA LEU A 133 -5.53 -11.98 7.38
C LEU A 133 -6.54 -10.97 6.85
N GLY A 134 -7.65 -10.75 7.55
CA GLY A 134 -8.66 -9.76 7.15
C GLY A 134 -8.08 -8.35 7.04
N TYR A 135 -7.36 -7.89 8.06
CA TYR A 135 -6.68 -6.60 8.02
C TYR A 135 -5.56 -6.56 6.98
N GLY A 136 -4.76 -7.64 6.87
CA GLY A 136 -3.71 -7.73 5.86
C GLY A 136 -4.23 -7.60 4.44
N LEU A 137 -5.29 -8.33 4.09
CA LEU A 137 -5.91 -8.26 2.76
C LEU A 137 -6.57 -6.90 2.51
N ALA A 138 -7.26 -6.33 3.50
CA ALA A 138 -7.85 -5.00 3.36
C ALA A 138 -6.77 -3.92 3.09
N THR A 139 -5.65 -3.96 3.81
CA THR A 139 -4.53 -3.04 3.55
C THR A 139 -3.83 -3.35 2.23
N GLY A 140 -3.66 -4.62 1.88
CA GLY A 140 -3.14 -5.02 0.57
C GLY A 140 -3.93 -4.45 -0.59
N LEU A 141 -5.27 -4.53 -0.51
CA LEU A 141 -6.18 -3.94 -1.49
C LEU A 141 -6.04 -2.42 -1.54
N PHE A 142 -5.94 -1.76 -0.39
CA PHE A 142 -5.72 -0.31 -0.31
C PHE A 142 -4.40 0.11 -0.99
N PHE A 143 -3.32 -0.63 -0.77
CA PHE A 143 -2.03 -0.36 -1.40
C PHE A 143 -2.00 -0.69 -2.89
N TRP A 144 -2.64 -1.79 -3.28
CA TRP A 144 -2.81 -2.18 -4.69
C TRP A 144 -3.61 -1.13 -5.46
N ALA A 145 -4.65 -0.56 -4.83
CA ALA A 145 -5.50 0.46 -5.44
C ALA A 145 -4.79 1.81 -5.66
N GLY A 146 -3.64 2.07 -5.03
CA GLY A 146 -2.90 3.32 -5.18
C GLY A 146 -2.80 4.16 -3.90
N LYS A 147 -3.09 3.58 -2.73
CA LYS A 147 -2.98 4.24 -1.42
C LYS A 147 -3.79 5.55 -1.40
N TRP A 148 -3.17 6.63 -0.93
CA TRP A 148 -3.72 7.98 -0.92
C TRP A 148 -3.70 8.67 -2.30
N GLY A 149 -2.99 8.11 -3.29
CA GLY A 149 -2.85 8.67 -4.65
C GLY A 149 -4.00 8.33 -5.59
N LEU A 150 -5.03 7.63 -5.12
CA LEU A 150 -6.23 7.27 -5.88
C LEU A 150 -6.92 8.49 -6.52
N GLY A 151 -6.89 9.65 -5.84
CA GLY A 151 -7.48 10.89 -6.36
C GLY A 151 -6.71 11.44 -7.56
N GLU A 152 -5.38 11.41 -7.50
CA GLU A 152 -4.50 11.98 -8.54
C GLU A 152 -4.47 11.12 -9.81
N ALA A 153 -4.65 9.80 -9.67
CA ALA A 153 -4.71 8.86 -10.78
C ALA A 153 -6.11 8.77 -11.42
N SER A 154 -7.12 9.43 -10.83
CA SER A 154 -8.50 9.37 -11.31
C SER A 154 -8.68 10.02 -12.68
N LEU A 155 -9.63 9.51 -13.47
CA LEU A 155 -10.01 10.09 -14.76
C LEU A 155 -10.33 11.58 -14.65
N HIS A 156 -10.98 12.00 -13.55
CA HIS A 156 -11.28 13.41 -13.31
C HIS A 156 -10.02 14.25 -13.12
N ALA A 157 -9.04 13.76 -12.36
CA ALA A 157 -7.77 14.44 -12.19
C ALA A 157 -7.00 14.51 -13.52
N THR A 158 -6.93 13.42 -14.28
CA THR A 158 -6.26 13.39 -15.59
C THR A 158 -6.95 14.30 -16.61
N ARG A 159 -8.29 14.37 -16.63
CA ARG A 159 -9.07 15.34 -17.41
C ARG A 159 -8.78 16.78 -17.00
N SER A 160 -8.73 17.06 -15.69
CA SER A 160 -8.46 18.41 -15.18
C SER A 160 -7.07 18.94 -15.54
N ARG A 161 -6.11 18.04 -15.81
CA ARG A 161 -4.76 18.36 -16.27
C ARG A 161 -4.65 18.52 -17.79
N GLY A 162 -5.75 18.28 -18.53
CA GLY A 162 -5.75 18.31 -20.00
C GLY A 162 -5.01 17.13 -20.63
N GLU A 163 -4.73 16.07 -19.87
CA GLU A 163 -3.98 14.90 -20.32
C GLU A 163 -4.88 13.86 -21.00
N VAL A 164 -6.21 13.97 -20.87
CA VAL A 164 -7.19 13.11 -21.57
C VAL A 164 -8.01 13.97 -22.51
N HIS A 165 -8.08 13.56 -23.78
CA HIS A 165 -8.99 14.12 -24.77
C HIS A 165 -10.23 13.22 -24.83
N ASP A 166 -11.41 13.76 -24.55
CA ASP A 166 -12.69 13.06 -24.69
C ASP A 166 -13.06 12.91 -26.18
N GLN A 167 -12.26 12.13 -26.91
CA GLN A 167 -12.46 11.79 -28.31
C GLN A 167 -12.56 10.26 -28.43
N GLU A 168 -13.33 9.76 -29.41
CA GLU A 168 -13.43 8.31 -29.70
C GLU A 168 -12.05 7.66 -29.93
N SER A 169 -11.07 8.47 -30.36
CA SER A 169 -9.65 8.15 -30.39
C SER A 169 -8.84 9.44 -30.25
N ASN A 170 -7.68 9.39 -29.61
CA ASN A 170 -6.78 10.54 -29.53
C ASN A 170 -6.10 10.73 -30.89
N ARG A 171 -6.69 11.57 -31.75
CA ARG A 171 -6.25 11.80 -33.13
C ARG A 171 -4.78 12.22 -33.25
N SER A 172 -4.22 12.85 -32.21
CA SER A 172 -2.79 13.19 -32.17
C SER A 172 -1.90 11.94 -32.05
N LEU A 173 -2.30 10.96 -31.24
CA LEU A 173 -1.60 9.69 -31.07
C LEU A 173 -1.72 8.80 -32.31
N ASP A 174 -2.91 8.73 -32.92
CA ASP A 174 -3.10 7.96 -34.14
C ASP A 174 -2.26 8.55 -35.29
N SER A 175 -2.26 9.88 -35.47
CA SER A 175 -1.45 10.53 -36.50
C SER A 175 0.07 10.43 -36.25
N GLU A 176 0.52 10.49 -34.99
CA GLU A 176 1.93 10.25 -34.63
C GLU A 176 2.37 8.82 -34.96
N THR A 177 1.51 7.83 -34.66
CA THR A 177 1.75 6.42 -34.97
C THR A 177 1.81 6.19 -36.49
N GLU A 178 0.93 6.83 -37.26
CA GLU A 178 0.96 6.81 -38.73
C GLU A 178 2.23 7.47 -39.31
N MET A 179 2.76 8.50 -38.65
CA MET A 179 4.01 9.18 -39.02
C MET A 179 5.28 8.46 -38.52
N GLY A 180 5.14 7.27 -37.91
CA GLY A 180 6.27 6.50 -37.39
C GLY A 180 6.91 7.05 -36.11
N LYS A 181 6.30 8.05 -35.47
CA LYS A 181 6.70 8.57 -34.15
C LYS A 181 5.85 7.92 -33.08
N TYR A 182 6.36 6.87 -32.44
CA TYR A 182 5.59 6.16 -31.43
C TYR A 182 5.61 6.89 -30.07
N ARG A 183 4.42 7.20 -29.56
CA ARG A 183 4.19 7.58 -28.16
C ARG A 183 3.33 6.50 -27.50
N LYS A 184 3.74 6.05 -26.31
CA LYS A 184 3.02 5.00 -25.57
C LYS A 184 1.65 5.49 -25.11
N GLN A 185 0.62 4.67 -25.34
CA GLN A 185 -0.74 4.90 -24.84
C GLN A 185 -0.75 5.05 -23.32
N GLY A 186 -1.28 6.16 -22.83
CA GLY A 186 -1.70 6.31 -21.45
C GLY A 186 -2.97 5.50 -21.17
N PHE A 187 -3.21 5.13 -19.92
CA PHE A 187 -4.34 4.24 -19.56
C PHE A 187 -5.72 4.82 -19.78
N TRP A 188 -5.85 6.14 -19.68
CA TRP A 188 -7.10 6.84 -19.96
C TRP A 188 -7.22 7.31 -21.41
N GLU A 189 -6.20 7.08 -22.24
CA GLU A 189 -6.22 7.46 -23.66
C GLU A 189 -6.77 6.31 -24.51
N THR A 190 -7.54 6.65 -25.53
CA THR A 190 -8.06 5.68 -26.51
C THR A 190 -7.30 5.84 -27.83
N MET A 191 -6.95 4.72 -28.47
CA MET A 191 -6.34 4.70 -29.81
C MET A 191 -7.11 3.75 -30.72
N TYR A 192 -7.15 4.06 -32.03
CA TYR A 192 -7.86 3.23 -33.00
C TYR A 192 -7.10 1.93 -33.30
N ARG A 193 -5.76 2.00 -33.42
CA ARG A 193 -4.92 0.83 -33.70
C ARG A 193 -3.65 0.86 -32.87
N ARG A 194 -3.52 -0.11 -31.96
CA ARG A 194 -2.31 -0.30 -31.17
C ARG A 194 -1.19 -0.89 -32.04
N PRO A 195 0.07 -0.44 -31.89
CA PRO A 195 1.19 -1.04 -32.61
C PRO A 195 1.38 -2.51 -32.20
N LEU A 196 1.68 -3.33 -33.21
CA LEU A 196 1.86 -4.77 -33.03
C LEU A 196 3.06 -5.08 -32.12
N SER A 197 4.13 -4.29 -32.19
CA SER A 197 5.31 -4.40 -31.32
C SER A 197 4.95 -4.28 -29.84
N GLN A 198 4.15 -3.27 -29.47
CA GLN A 198 3.68 -3.11 -28.10
C GLN A 198 2.81 -4.29 -27.64
N THR A 199 1.99 -4.82 -28.55
CA THR A 199 1.11 -5.96 -28.25
C THR A 199 1.93 -7.23 -28.01
N VAL A 200 2.96 -7.47 -28.82
CA VAL A 200 3.91 -8.59 -28.65
C VAL A 200 4.70 -8.45 -27.35
N ASP A 201 5.18 -7.24 -27.04
CA ASP A 201 5.96 -6.99 -25.82
C ASP A 201 5.12 -7.19 -24.54
N GLU A 202 3.82 -6.88 -24.58
CA GLU A 202 2.94 -6.99 -23.41
C GLU A 202 2.25 -8.35 -23.26
N LEU A 203 1.85 -9.01 -24.36
CA LEU A 203 1.14 -10.30 -24.32
C LEU A 203 2.05 -11.50 -24.56
N GLY A 204 3.26 -11.28 -25.07
CA GLY A 204 4.18 -12.32 -25.52
C GLY A 204 3.83 -12.86 -26.92
N GLU A 205 4.80 -13.51 -27.56
CA GLU A 205 4.59 -14.23 -28.81
C GLU A 205 3.83 -15.55 -28.57
N GLY A 206 2.91 -15.89 -29.47
CA GLY A 206 2.08 -17.09 -29.38
C GLY A 206 0.58 -16.80 -29.28
N ARG A 207 -0.24 -17.86 -29.19
CA ARG A 207 -1.72 -17.77 -29.18
C ARG A 207 -2.33 -16.94 -30.33
N GLY A 208 -1.68 -16.96 -31.50
CA GLY A 208 -2.09 -16.20 -32.68
C GLY A 208 -1.45 -14.81 -32.81
N ILE A 209 -0.61 -14.39 -31.86
CA ILE A 209 0.17 -13.15 -31.94
C ILE A 209 1.56 -13.49 -32.52
N VAL A 210 1.91 -12.87 -33.64
CA VAL A 210 3.16 -13.13 -34.39
C VAL A 210 3.90 -11.82 -34.59
N LYS A 211 5.21 -11.83 -34.34
CA LYS A 211 6.12 -10.71 -34.65
C LYS A 211 6.54 -10.82 -36.12
N PHE A 212 6.31 -9.77 -36.90
CA PHE A 212 6.76 -9.65 -38.29
C PHE A 212 7.85 -8.60 -38.39
#